data_AF-A0A0F9T533-F1
#
_entry.id   AF-A0A0F9T533-F1
#
_cell.length_a   1.000
_cell.length_b   1.000
_cell.length_c   1.000
_cell.angle_alpha   90.00
_cell.angle_beta   90.00
_cell.angle_gamma   90.00
#
_symmetry.space_group_name_H-M   'P 1'
#
loop_
_entity.id
_entity.type
_entity.pdbx_description
1 polymer ?
#
loop_
_entity_poly.entity_id
_entity_poly.type
_entity_poly.pdbx_seq_one_letter_code
_entity_poly.pdbx_strand_id
1 'polypeptide(L)'
;MSSYYGNLTPNQVKFIQAEIEEQTWNNTLLRNFFNNKVNPGLTRSIPEGLLTYETTLWEKLKPGKIGADIYDLPQNTPGFKVQEAKIMVLGTKIVLGYTDVLRWKNNRQINGGGEMMGRVVNQQMKALYQQVDQFLARGDAFKSPVAGDFMAGAGVFTGLFNGGTTFAGGGGDDVMTAAGDYIATFARAKKALKKAAFEKKKYMIFSDVDVEEAAQQGTNLYTTYTPITEYRAIMERPDVAGWIASHQFIDQAETDYKMVVTTPYTSEGKPAYRLIQGFDFRMIPLYGGALNGALQYEVAVIWSGALEFLFTDAAQVTGTLTLI
;
A
#
# COMPACT_ATOMS: atom_id res chain seq x y z
N MET A 1 7.51 -41.66 -30.46
CA MET A 1 7.34 -40.20 -30.20
C MET A 1 7.17 -40.02 -28.71
N SER A 2 8.09 -39.34 -28.00
CA SER A 2 7.85 -38.80 -26.65
C SER A 2 9.11 -38.07 -26.19
N SER A 3 9.26 -36.78 -26.52
CA SER A 3 10.43 -36.01 -26.10
C SER A 3 10.21 -34.50 -26.21
N TYR A 4 9.10 -33.94 -25.69
CA TYR A 4 8.90 -32.47 -25.70
C TYR A 4 8.04 -31.86 -24.57
N TYR A 5 7.81 -32.56 -23.46
CA TYR A 5 7.19 -31.96 -22.26
C TYR A 5 8.28 -31.58 -21.26
N GLY A 6 8.88 -30.42 -21.46
CA GLY A 6 9.92 -29.86 -20.58
C GLY A 6 9.38 -28.76 -19.67
N ASN A 7 10.06 -28.57 -18.54
CA ASN A 7 9.91 -27.39 -17.68
C ASN A 7 10.02 -26.09 -18.49
N LEU A 8 9.44 -25.00 -17.98
CA LEU A 8 9.62 -23.65 -18.56
C LEU A 8 11.11 -23.36 -18.73
N THR A 9 11.51 -22.91 -19.91
CA THR A 9 12.89 -22.48 -20.15
C THR A 9 13.19 -21.19 -19.37
N PRO A 10 14.47 -20.89 -19.03
CA PRO A 10 14.82 -19.66 -18.32
C PRO A 10 14.32 -18.38 -19.01
N ASN A 11 14.27 -18.35 -20.35
CA ASN A 11 13.76 -17.20 -21.10
C ASN A 11 12.24 -17.06 -20.97
N GLN A 12 11.49 -18.16 -20.99
CA GLN A 12 10.05 -18.16 -20.76
C GLN A 12 9.74 -17.69 -19.33
N VAL A 13 10.52 -18.13 -18.34
CA VAL A 13 10.39 -17.68 -16.95
C VAL A 13 10.58 -16.17 -16.83
N LYS A 14 11.65 -15.62 -17.42
CA LYS A 14 11.93 -14.18 -17.39
C LYS A 14 10.83 -13.36 -18.06
N PHE A 15 10.31 -13.85 -19.19
CA PHE A 15 9.25 -13.15 -19.92
C PHE A 15 7.94 -13.10 -19.12
N ILE A 16 7.49 -14.25 -18.57
CA ILE A 16 6.27 -14.28 -17.76
C ILE A 16 6.43 -13.40 -16.50
N GLN A 17 7.61 -13.42 -15.87
CA GLN A 17 7.90 -12.53 -14.74
C GLN A 17 7.82 -11.05 -15.15
N ALA A 18 8.34 -10.67 -16.32
CA ALA A 18 8.24 -9.29 -16.81
C ALA A 18 6.79 -8.85 -17.07
N GLU A 19 5.96 -9.73 -17.63
CA GLU A 19 4.52 -9.48 -17.80
C GLU A 19 3.81 -9.33 -16.45
N ILE A 20 4.14 -10.17 -15.46
CA ILE A 20 3.62 -10.03 -14.09
C ILE A 20 4.02 -8.67 -13.50
N GLU A 21 5.27 -8.23 -13.69
CA GLU A 21 5.76 -6.94 -13.20
C GLU A 21 5.06 -5.76 -13.88
N GLU A 22 4.84 -5.82 -15.19
CA GLU A 22 4.10 -4.80 -15.94
C GLU A 22 2.64 -4.72 -15.48
N GLN A 23 1.96 -5.86 -15.38
CA GLN A 23 0.57 -5.90 -14.91
C GLN A 23 0.46 -5.48 -13.43
N THR A 24 1.45 -5.80 -12.59
CA THR A 24 1.52 -5.29 -11.21
C THR A 24 1.55 -3.77 -11.22
N TRP A 25 2.44 -3.18 -12.00
CA TRP A 25 2.56 -1.72 -12.09
C TRP A 25 1.23 -1.06 -12.50
N ASN A 26 0.48 -1.67 -13.41
CA ASN A 26 -0.77 -1.11 -13.90
C ASN A 26 -1.97 -1.32 -12.96
N ASN A 27 -1.90 -2.28 -12.04
CA ASN A 27 -3.06 -2.68 -11.22
C ASN A 27 -2.88 -2.50 -9.70
N THR A 28 -1.70 -2.08 -9.21
CA THR A 28 -1.46 -1.80 -7.78
C THR A 28 -1.01 -0.37 -7.54
N LEU A 29 -1.91 0.51 -7.12
CA LEU A 29 -1.62 1.93 -6.86
C LEU A 29 -0.85 2.11 -5.56
N LEU A 30 -1.32 1.52 -4.46
CA LEU A 30 -0.73 1.73 -3.13
C LEU A 30 0.62 1.03 -3.02
N ARG A 31 0.76 -0.19 -3.54
CA ARG A 31 2.07 -0.85 -3.60
C ARG A 31 3.08 -0.02 -4.40
N ASN A 32 2.67 0.60 -5.51
CA ASN A 32 3.57 1.44 -6.32
C ASN A 32 4.00 2.72 -5.58
N PHE A 33 3.16 3.27 -4.70
CA PHE A 33 3.57 4.36 -3.83
C PHE A 33 4.78 3.99 -2.95
N PHE A 34 4.87 2.75 -2.47
CA PHE A 34 6.01 2.27 -1.68
C PHE A 34 7.25 1.93 -2.52
N ASN A 35 7.13 1.87 -3.85
CA ASN A 35 8.23 1.47 -4.72
C ASN A 35 9.41 2.46 -4.61
N ASN A 36 10.62 1.95 -4.36
CA ASN A 36 11.82 2.78 -4.19
C ASN A 36 12.22 3.58 -5.44
N LYS A 37 11.70 3.25 -6.63
CA LYS A 37 11.86 4.07 -7.84
C LYS A 37 11.01 5.34 -7.81
N VAL A 38 9.88 5.31 -7.09
CA VAL A 38 8.95 6.43 -6.94
C VAL A 38 9.27 7.21 -5.66
N ASN A 39 9.40 6.47 -4.55
CA ASN A 39 9.65 7.00 -3.22
C ASN A 39 10.81 6.24 -2.56
N PRO A 40 12.06 6.71 -2.72
CA PRO A 40 13.25 6.04 -2.20
C PRO A 40 13.21 5.85 -0.68
N GLY A 41 13.42 4.62 -0.22
CA GLY A 41 13.51 4.28 1.20
C GLY A 41 12.17 3.89 1.83
N LEU A 42 11.06 3.94 1.09
CA LEU A 42 9.76 3.46 1.56
C LEU A 42 9.57 1.95 1.42
N THR A 43 10.46 1.24 0.71
CA THR A 43 10.51 -0.22 0.77
C THR A 43 11.83 -0.69 1.36
N ARG A 44 11.76 -1.61 2.32
CA ARG A 44 12.89 -2.37 2.85
C ARG A 44 12.73 -3.84 2.45
N SER A 45 13.60 -4.29 1.57
CA SER A 45 13.69 -5.71 1.22
C SER A 45 14.25 -6.52 2.39
N ILE A 46 13.61 -7.64 2.70
CA ILE A 46 14.07 -8.65 3.65
C ILE A 46 14.29 -9.98 2.90
N PRO A 47 15.07 -10.92 3.46
CA PRO A 47 15.22 -12.24 2.86
C PRO A 47 13.87 -12.90 2.55
N GLU A 48 13.76 -13.46 1.35
CA GLU A 48 12.60 -14.23 0.89
C GLU A 48 12.30 -15.39 1.86
N GLY A 49 11.02 -15.58 2.19
CA GLY A 49 10.55 -16.67 3.07
C GLY A 49 10.58 -16.38 4.57
N LEU A 50 11.06 -15.21 5.01
CA LEU A 50 10.89 -14.77 6.40
C LEU A 50 9.42 -14.44 6.69
N LEU A 51 8.92 -14.98 7.79
CA LEU A 51 7.55 -14.75 8.28
C LEU A 51 7.48 -13.67 9.37
N THR A 52 8.63 -13.31 9.96
CA THR A 52 8.75 -12.28 10.98
C THR A 52 10.01 -11.46 10.76
N TYR A 53 9.97 -10.20 11.17
CA TYR A 53 11.07 -9.25 11.04
C TYR A 53 11.15 -8.35 12.27
N GLU A 54 12.33 -8.25 12.88
CA GLU A 54 12.56 -7.41 14.05
C GLU A 54 13.25 -6.09 13.68
N THR A 55 12.69 -4.99 14.15
CA THR A 55 13.28 -3.65 14.07
C THR A 55 13.53 -3.11 15.46
N THR A 56 14.76 -2.66 15.70
CA THR A 56 15.10 -1.88 16.89
C THR A 56 14.81 -0.40 16.64
N LEU A 57 13.91 0.17 17.44
CA LEU A 57 13.55 1.58 17.41
C LEU A 57 14.10 2.30 18.64
N TRP A 58 14.42 3.58 18.47
CA TRP A 58 14.68 4.46 19.60
C TRP A 58 13.36 4.81 20.26
N GLU A 59 13.30 4.68 21.59
CA GLU A 59 12.15 5.17 22.33
C GLU A 59 12.11 6.70 22.32
N LYS A 60 10.93 7.26 22.04
CA LYS A 60 10.73 8.71 22.11
C LYS A 60 10.95 9.16 23.55
N LEU A 61 12.00 9.95 23.77
CA LEU A 61 12.27 10.53 25.08
C LEU A 61 11.11 11.44 25.49
N LYS A 62 10.65 11.30 26.73
CA LYS A 62 9.70 12.27 27.30
C LYS A 62 10.36 13.66 27.31
N PRO A 63 9.63 14.73 26.95
CA PRO A 63 10.19 16.07 27.01
C PRO A 63 10.76 16.33 28.40
N GLY A 64 11.97 16.88 28.44
CA GLY A 64 12.63 17.20 29.71
C GLY A 64 11.79 18.17 30.53
N LYS A 65 11.82 18.02 31.86
CA LYS A 65 11.33 19.08 32.76
C LYS A 65 12.40 20.15 32.85
N ILE A 66 11.99 21.41 32.80
CA ILE A 66 12.86 22.53 33.19
C ILE A 66 12.91 22.49 34.72
N GLY A 67 13.98 21.91 35.27
CA GLY A 67 14.27 21.92 36.70
C GLY A 67 14.85 23.26 37.14
N ALA A 68 14.62 23.64 38.39
CA ALA A 68 15.25 24.82 38.98
C ALA A 68 16.74 24.59 39.33
N ASP A 69 17.16 23.32 39.37
CA ASP A 69 18.51 22.88 39.73
C ASP A 69 19.02 21.80 38.76
N ILE A 70 20.33 21.69 38.60
CA ILE A 70 20.99 20.72 37.70
C ILE A 70 20.76 19.26 38.13
N TYR A 71 20.44 19.04 39.41
CA TYR A 71 20.09 17.73 39.98
C TYR A 71 18.62 17.33 39.75
N ASP A 72 17.76 18.28 39.34
CA ASP A 72 16.35 18.04 38.98
C ASP A 72 16.16 17.72 37.49
N LEU A 73 17.25 17.71 36.71
CA LEU A 73 17.20 17.36 35.29
C LEU A 73 16.86 15.86 35.17
N PRO A 74 15.82 15.49 34.40
CA PRO A 74 15.50 14.09 34.21
C PRO A 74 16.67 13.39 33.52
N GLN A 75 17.25 12.38 34.18
CA GLN A 75 18.19 11.44 33.59
C GLN A 75 17.46 10.48 32.64
N ASN A 76 16.89 11.02 31.57
CA ASN A 76 16.28 10.17 30.54
C ASN A 76 17.41 9.60 29.68
N THR A 77 17.79 8.35 29.95
CA THR A 77 18.66 7.60 29.06
C THR A 77 17.86 7.13 27.85
N PRO A 78 18.38 7.26 26.61
CA PRO A 78 17.74 6.72 25.43
C PRO A 78 17.54 5.20 25.56
N GLY A 79 16.28 4.77 25.55
CA GLY A 79 15.91 3.35 25.50
C GLY A 79 15.81 2.85 24.06
N PHE A 80 15.98 1.53 23.89
CA PHE A 80 15.66 0.83 22.65
C PHE A 80 14.41 -0.02 22.87
N LYS A 81 13.48 0.04 21.92
CA LYS A 81 12.34 -0.87 21.84
C LYS A 81 12.51 -1.77 20.62
N VAL A 82 12.39 -3.08 20.81
CA VAL A 82 12.30 -4.02 19.69
C VAL A 82 10.83 -4.12 19.28
N GLN A 83 10.57 -3.94 18.00
CA GLN A 83 9.27 -4.15 17.37
C GLN A 83 9.38 -5.33 16.41
N GLU A 84 8.57 -6.34 16.61
CA GLU A 84 8.43 -7.46 15.69
C GLU A 84 7.27 -7.18 14.72
N ALA A 85 7.52 -7.30 13.43
CA ALA A 85 6.54 -7.24 12.36
C ALA A 85 6.35 -8.65 11.79
N LYS A 86 5.14 -9.19 11.82
CA LYS A 86 4.81 -10.39 11.04
C LYS A 86 4.71 -10.01 9.56
N ILE A 87 5.00 -10.95 8.68
CA ILE A 87 4.99 -10.77 7.23
C ILE A 87 3.82 -11.55 6.65
N MET A 88 2.94 -10.86 5.92
CA MET A 88 1.82 -11.49 5.20
C MET A 88 2.35 -12.14 3.94
N VAL A 89 1.80 -13.29 3.57
CA VAL A 89 2.09 -13.96 2.30
C VAL A 89 0.78 -14.14 1.55
N LEU A 90 0.64 -13.43 0.44
CA LEU A 90 -0.50 -13.54 -0.47
C LEU A 90 -0.04 -14.20 -1.75
N GLY A 91 -0.85 -15.10 -2.30
CA GLY A 91 -0.47 -15.80 -3.51
C GLY A 91 -1.65 -16.26 -4.33
N THR A 92 -1.41 -16.45 -5.61
CA THR A 92 -2.38 -17.03 -6.53
C THR A 92 -1.69 -18.02 -7.45
N LYS A 93 -2.48 -18.90 -8.06
CA LYS A 93 -2.02 -19.80 -9.11
C LYS A 93 -2.53 -19.28 -10.45
N ILE A 94 -1.62 -19.14 -11.41
CA ILE A 94 -1.96 -18.87 -12.81
C ILE A 94 -1.74 -20.12 -13.64
N VAL A 95 -2.63 -20.33 -14.60
CA VAL A 95 -2.58 -21.44 -15.57
C VAL A 95 -2.34 -20.86 -16.96
N LEU A 96 -1.31 -21.36 -17.64
CA LEU A 96 -0.88 -20.88 -18.96
C LEU A 96 -0.96 -22.03 -19.99
N GLY A 97 -1.53 -21.78 -21.16
CA GLY A 97 -1.60 -22.77 -22.23
C GLY A 97 -0.22 -23.11 -22.80
N TYR A 98 0.05 -24.40 -23.04
CA TYR A 98 1.34 -24.86 -23.60
C TYR A 98 1.63 -24.25 -24.97
N THR A 99 0.62 -24.18 -25.84
CA THR A 99 0.76 -23.57 -27.18
C THR A 99 1.09 -22.10 -27.11
N ASP A 100 0.53 -21.39 -26.13
CA ASP A 100 0.77 -19.96 -25.96
C ASP A 100 2.21 -19.76 -25.49
N VAL A 101 2.64 -20.53 -24.48
CA VAL A 101 4.01 -20.54 -23.96
C VAL A 101 5.07 -20.91 -25.02
N LEU A 102 4.77 -21.83 -25.94
CA LEU A 102 5.66 -22.18 -27.05
C LEU A 102 5.69 -21.12 -28.15
N ARG A 103 4.57 -20.47 -28.47
CA ARG A 103 4.54 -19.40 -29.48
C ARG A 103 5.45 -18.24 -29.10
N TRP A 104 5.76 -18.07 -27.81
CA TRP A 104 6.62 -17.02 -27.31
C TRP A 104 8.12 -17.34 -27.29
N LYS A 105 8.55 -18.50 -27.84
CA LYS A 105 9.92 -19.04 -27.74
C LYS A 105 11.08 -18.12 -28.20
N ASN A 106 10.83 -16.98 -28.86
CA ASN A 106 11.89 -16.17 -29.48
C ASN A 106 11.79 -14.64 -29.25
N ASN A 107 11.12 -14.14 -28.20
CA ASN A 107 11.01 -12.69 -27.93
C ASN A 107 10.42 -11.85 -29.08
N ARG A 108 9.86 -12.48 -30.11
CA ARG A 108 9.12 -11.81 -31.16
C ARG A 108 7.67 -11.80 -30.72
N GLN A 109 7.10 -10.60 -30.55
CA GLN A 109 5.67 -10.40 -30.69
C GLN A 109 5.30 -10.97 -32.06
N ILE A 110 4.88 -12.22 -32.11
CA ILE A 110 4.26 -12.76 -33.32
C ILE A 110 2.91 -12.06 -33.34
N ASN A 111 2.74 -11.10 -34.26
CA ASN A 111 1.55 -10.29 -34.49
C ASN A 111 0.28 -10.90 -33.85
N GLY A 112 -0.14 -10.37 -32.69
CA GLY A 112 -1.34 -10.79 -31.95
C GLY A 112 -1.15 -11.66 -30.70
N GLY A 113 0.08 -12.09 -30.36
CA GLY A 113 0.33 -13.01 -29.23
C GLY A 113 0.73 -12.40 -27.89
N GLY A 114 1.23 -11.15 -27.85
CA GLY A 114 1.70 -10.49 -26.61
C GLY A 114 0.55 -10.01 -25.73
N GLU A 115 -0.46 -9.37 -26.33
CA GLU A 115 -1.67 -8.93 -25.63
C GLU A 115 -2.42 -10.07 -24.94
N MET A 116 -2.32 -11.29 -25.49
CA MET A 116 -3.01 -12.45 -24.94
C MET A 116 -2.40 -12.92 -23.62
N MET A 117 -1.05 -12.92 -23.46
CA MET A 117 -0.44 -13.28 -22.16
C MET A 117 -0.74 -12.21 -21.11
N GLY A 118 -0.46 -10.94 -21.41
CA GLY A 118 -0.70 -9.85 -20.47
C GLY A 118 -2.16 -9.85 -20.00
N ARG A 119 -3.11 -10.12 -20.91
CA ARG A 119 -4.52 -10.29 -20.57
C ARG A 119 -4.79 -11.51 -19.68
N VAL A 120 -4.23 -12.68 -19.99
CA VAL A 120 -4.40 -13.91 -19.20
C VAL A 120 -3.80 -13.76 -17.80
N VAL A 121 -2.59 -13.20 -17.71
CA VAL A 121 -1.91 -12.88 -16.45
C VAL A 121 -2.75 -11.87 -15.67
N ASN A 122 -3.13 -10.74 -16.27
CA ASN A 122 -3.94 -9.72 -15.60
C ASN A 122 -5.27 -10.30 -15.11
N GLN A 123 -5.99 -11.07 -15.93
CA GLN A 123 -7.26 -11.69 -15.54
C GLN A 123 -7.12 -12.63 -14.33
N GLN A 124 -6.09 -13.47 -14.30
CA GLN A 124 -5.88 -14.44 -13.22
C GLN A 124 -5.22 -13.81 -11.97
N MET A 125 -4.46 -12.74 -12.14
CA MET A 125 -3.76 -12.01 -11.07
C MET A 125 -4.59 -10.89 -10.46
N LYS A 126 -5.68 -10.44 -11.12
CA LYS A 126 -6.46 -9.27 -10.72
C LYS A 126 -6.83 -9.27 -9.24
N ALA A 127 -7.31 -10.41 -8.74
CA ALA A 127 -7.67 -10.56 -7.34
C ALA A 127 -6.45 -10.33 -6.41
N LEU A 128 -5.30 -10.94 -6.73
CA LEU A 128 -4.09 -10.77 -5.93
C LEU A 128 -3.59 -9.32 -5.92
N TYR A 129 -3.64 -8.61 -7.06
CA TYR A 129 -3.29 -7.18 -7.11
C TYR A 129 -4.18 -6.34 -6.20
N GLN A 130 -5.49 -6.57 -6.28
CA GLN A 130 -6.48 -5.88 -5.45
C GLN A 130 -6.26 -6.17 -3.97
N GLN A 131 -6.03 -7.43 -3.61
CA GLN A 131 -5.78 -7.83 -2.22
C GLN A 131 -4.51 -7.21 -1.64
N VAL A 132 -3.43 -7.11 -2.41
CA VAL A 132 -2.20 -6.45 -1.92
C VAL A 132 -2.46 -4.98 -1.61
N ASP A 133 -3.14 -4.25 -2.49
CA ASP A 133 -3.50 -2.85 -2.22
C ASP A 133 -4.46 -2.71 -1.02
N GLN A 134 -5.49 -3.57 -0.93
CA GLN A 134 -6.41 -3.57 0.21
C GLN A 134 -5.70 -3.91 1.53
N PHE A 135 -4.79 -4.88 1.51
CA PHE A 135 -4.00 -5.28 2.67
C PHE A 135 -3.08 -4.15 3.14
N LEU A 136 -2.38 -3.49 2.21
CA LEU A 136 -1.54 -2.33 2.56
C LEU A 136 -2.39 -1.15 3.07
N ALA A 137 -3.62 -1.00 2.59
CA ALA A 137 -4.53 0.04 3.02
C ALA A 137 -5.14 -0.25 4.41
N ARG A 138 -5.71 -1.44 4.62
CA ARG A 138 -6.56 -1.75 5.79
C ARG A 138 -5.95 -2.76 6.76
N GLY A 139 -4.84 -3.42 6.43
CA GLY A 139 -4.28 -4.50 7.25
C GLY A 139 -5.25 -5.66 7.25
N ASP A 140 -5.60 -6.22 8.41
CA ASP A 140 -6.54 -7.36 8.51
C ASP A 140 -8.00 -7.03 8.19
N ALA A 141 -8.37 -5.75 8.15
CA ALA A 141 -9.75 -5.32 7.92
C ALA A 141 -10.13 -5.27 6.42
N PHE A 142 -9.41 -5.97 5.55
CA PHE A 142 -9.67 -5.95 4.12
C PHE A 142 -10.79 -6.91 3.69
N LYS A 143 -11.44 -6.57 2.57
CA LYS A 143 -12.82 -6.96 2.23
C LYS A 143 -13.04 -8.44 1.93
N SER A 144 -12.05 -9.20 1.46
CA SER A 144 -12.20 -10.63 1.15
C SER A 144 -10.86 -11.35 0.95
N PRO A 145 -10.51 -12.38 1.75
CA PRO A 145 -9.48 -13.33 1.35
C PRO A 145 -9.96 -14.22 0.19
N VAL A 146 -9.06 -14.56 -0.73
CA VAL A 146 -9.27 -15.53 -1.81
C VAL A 146 -9.10 -16.93 -1.22
N ALA A 147 -9.85 -17.91 -1.73
CA ALA A 147 -9.70 -19.30 -1.33
C ALA A 147 -8.25 -19.78 -1.62
N GLY A 148 -7.49 -20.05 -0.56
CA GLY A 148 -6.04 -20.35 -0.63
C GLY A 148 -5.17 -19.39 0.17
N ASP A 149 -5.73 -18.29 0.68
CA ASP A 149 -5.03 -17.39 1.59
C ASP A 149 -4.73 -18.10 2.92
N PHE A 150 -3.45 -18.24 3.24
CA PHE A 150 -3.02 -18.61 4.59
C PHE A 150 -3.19 -17.39 5.50
N MET A 151 -4.43 -17.15 5.94
CA MET A 151 -4.80 -16.09 6.88
C MET A 151 -4.19 -16.39 8.27
N ALA A 152 -2.93 -16.01 8.46
CA ALA A 152 -2.26 -16.09 9.75
C ALA A 152 -2.27 -14.71 10.43
N GLY A 153 -3.43 -14.14 10.78
CA GLY A 153 -3.35 -12.82 11.37
C GLY A 153 -4.57 -12.05 11.84
N ALA A 154 -5.64 -12.62 12.40
CA ALA A 154 -6.67 -11.76 12.99
C ALA A 154 -6.07 -10.76 14.02
N GLY A 155 -6.07 -9.46 13.70
CA GLY A 155 -5.58 -8.36 14.55
C GLY A 155 -4.06 -8.18 14.60
N VAL A 156 -3.31 -8.76 13.67
CA VAL A 156 -1.85 -8.73 13.62
C VAL A 156 -1.33 -7.66 12.66
N PHE A 157 -2.00 -7.47 11.52
CA PHE A 157 -1.53 -6.60 10.44
C PHE A 157 -2.28 -5.28 10.43
N THR A 158 -1.51 -4.20 10.37
CA THR A 158 -2.04 -2.83 10.37
C THR A 158 -1.78 -2.17 9.02
N GLY A 159 -2.84 -1.68 8.37
CA GLY A 159 -2.74 -0.93 7.11
C GLY A 159 -2.63 0.58 7.32
N LEU A 160 -2.41 1.31 6.24
CA LEU A 160 -2.24 2.77 6.25
C LEU A 160 -3.41 3.52 6.94
N PHE A 161 -4.63 3.03 6.73
CA PHE A 161 -5.88 3.60 7.23
C PHE A 161 -6.20 3.22 8.68
N ASN A 162 -5.45 2.28 9.27
CA ASN A 162 -5.68 1.80 10.63
C ASN A 162 -4.45 1.97 11.54
N GLY A 163 -3.27 2.29 10.99
CA GLY A 163 -2.03 2.44 11.77
C GLY A 163 -1.59 3.87 12.04
N GLY A 164 -2.25 4.86 11.44
CA GLY A 164 -2.03 6.26 11.75
C GLY A 164 -2.78 6.72 13.00
N THR A 165 -2.48 7.93 13.46
CA THR A 165 -3.18 8.57 14.58
C THR A 165 -4.49 9.18 14.09
N THR A 166 -5.59 8.98 14.83
CA THR A 166 -6.92 9.49 14.46
C THR A 166 -7.08 10.98 14.80
N PHE A 167 -7.74 11.72 13.91
CA PHE A 167 -8.22 13.08 14.18
C PHE A 167 -9.67 13.24 13.72
N ALA A 168 -10.40 14.18 14.34
CA ALA A 168 -11.75 14.51 13.93
C ALA A 168 -11.78 15.16 12.54
N GLY A 169 -12.41 14.47 11.59
CA GLY A 169 -12.70 15.00 10.25
C GLY A 169 -13.93 15.92 10.25
N GLY A 170 -14.32 16.40 9.06
CA GLY A 170 -15.64 16.97 8.80
C GLY A 170 -15.92 18.41 9.28
N GLY A 171 -17.08 18.93 8.85
CA GLY A 171 -17.63 20.21 9.26
C GLY A 171 -18.82 20.02 10.20
N GLY A 172 -18.55 19.88 11.50
CA GLY A 172 -19.57 19.77 12.56
C GLY A 172 -19.67 18.38 13.19
N ASP A 173 -19.62 17.32 12.37
CA ASP A 173 -19.56 15.93 12.83
C ASP A 173 -18.12 15.40 12.71
N ASP A 174 -17.61 14.78 13.78
CA ASP A 174 -16.22 14.26 13.86
C ASP A 174 -15.94 13.08 12.90
N VAL A 175 -16.96 12.61 12.17
CA VAL A 175 -16.91 11.48 11.24
C VAL A 175 -16.87 12.01 9.81
N MET A 176 -15.91 11.52 9.02
CA MET A 176 -15.87 11.81 7.61
C MET A 176 -17.00 11.08 6.89
N THR A 177 -17.78 11.80 6.11
CA THR A 177 -18.78 11.23 5.22
C THR A 177 -18.35 11.42 3.77
N ALA A 178 -19.00 10.71 2.86
CA ALA A 178 -18.89 10.95 1.43
C ALA A 178 -19.39 12.34 0.99
N ALA A 179 -19.84 13.23 1.88
CA ALA A 179 -20.21 14.62 1.55
C ALA A 179 -19.61 15.64 2.55
N GLY A 180 -18.51 15.27 3.22
CA GLY A 180 -17.89 16.10 4.24
C GLY A 180 -17.11 17.30 3.67
N ASP A 181 -16.79 18.27 4.53
CA ASP A 181 -15.89 19.40 4.21
C ASP A 181 -14.44 18.90 4.11
N TYR A 182 -13.96 18.67 2.88
CA TYR A 182 -12.64 18.09 2.63
C TYR A 182 -11.51 19.08 2.93
N ILE A 183 -11.76 20.38 2.76
CA ILE A 183 -10.78 21.43 3.02
C ILE A 183 -10.50 21.58 4.50
N ALA A 184 -11.55 21.66 5.32
CA ALA A 184 -11.40 21.71 6.77
C ALA A 184 -10.74 20.43 7.30
N THR A 185 -11.12 19.28 6.75
CA THR A 185 -10.52 17.99 7.10
C THR A 185 -9.02 17.98 6.82
N PHE A 186 -8.59 18.40 5.62
CA PHE A 186 -7.17 18.53 5.30
C PHE A 186 -6.45 19.53 6.22
N ALA A 187 -7.05 20.68 6.49
CA ALA A 187 -6.46 21.70 7.37
C ALA A 187 -6.25 21.19 8.81
N ARG A 188 -7.21 20.42 9.35
CA ARG A 188 -7.09 19.77 10.66
C ARG A 188 -6.00 18.70 10.67
N ALA A 189 -5.95 17.86 9.64
CA ALA A 189 -4.91 16.84 9.51
C ALA A 189 -3.51 17.47 9.46
N LYS A 190 -3.33 18.55 8.68
CA LYS A 190 -2.08 19.31 8.63
C LYS A 190 -1.72 19.89 10.00
N LYS A 191 -2.68 20.45 10.73
CA LYS A 191 -2.45 20.96 12.09
C LYS A 191 -2.01 19.84 13.05
N ALA A 192 -2.60 18.65 12.94
CA ALA A 192 -2.23 17.48 13.72
C ALA A 192 -0.81 16.98 13.38
N LEU A 193 -0.47 16.86 12.10
CA LEU A 193 0.89 16.54 11.63
C LEU A 193 1.91 17.54 12.16
N LYS A 194 1.60 18.84 12.09
CA LYS A 194 2.48 19.89 12.62
C LYS A 194 2.66 19.76 14.14
N LYS A 195 1.59 19.51 14.90
CA LYS A 195 1.65 19.27 16.36
C LYS A 195 2.52 18.06 16.69
N ALA A 196 2.53 17.05 15.84
CA ALA A 196 3.36 15.86 15.98
C ALA A 196 4.80 16.02 15.45
N ALA A 197 5.21 17.23 15.04
CA ALA A 197 6.52 17.53 14.44
C ALA A 197 6.78 16.85 13.07
N PHE A 198 5.71 16.50 12.34
CA PHE A 198 5.74 15.97 10.98
C PHE A 198 5.43 17.06 9.93
N GLU A 199 5.92 18.29 10.15
CA GLU A 199 5.77 19.36 9.18
C GLU A 199 6.68 19.12 7.97
N LYS A 200 6.09 19.01 6.79
CA LYS A 200 6.80 18.80 5.53
C LYS A 200 6.36 19.78 4.45
N LYS A 201 7.23 19.93 3.44
CA LYS A 201 6.97 20.80 2.29
C LYS A 201 5.78 20.30 1.46
N LYS A 202 5.54 18.99 1.42
CA LYS A 202 4.41 18.40 0.69
C LYS A 202 3.81 17.20 1.44
N TYR A 203 2.49 17.16 1.51
CA TYR A 203 1.68 16.09 2.10
C TYR A 203 1.05 15.22 1.02
N MET A 204 0.86 13.93 1.31
CA MET A 204 0.12 13.00 0.46
C MET A 204 -1.24 12.72 1.08
N ILE A 205 -2.24 12.58 0.23
CA ILE A 205 -3.61 12.23 0.62
C ILE A 205 -3.94 10.85 0.06
N PHE A 206 -4.54 10.00 0.89
CA PHE A 206 -5.12 8.71 0.48
C PHE A 206 -6.58 8.66 0.89
N SER A 207 -7.46 8.21 0.01
CA SER A 207 -8.88 8.03 0.35
C SER A 207 -9.53 6.95 -0.49
N ASP A 208 -10.71 6.51 -0.08
CA ASP A 208 -11.59 5.75 -0.97
C ASP A 208 -11.96 6.62 -2.18
N VAL A 209 -12.26 5.99 -3.32
CA VAL A 209 -12.58 6.74 -4.56
C VAL A 209 -13.88 7.52 -4.45
N ASP A 210 -14.88 7.02 -3.72
CA ASP A 210 -16.15 7.73 -3.48
C ASP A 210 -15.91 9.07 -2.77
N VAL A 211 -14.91 9.13 -1.88
CA VAL A 211 -14.50 10.36 -1.20
C VAL A 211 -13.87 11.36 -2.17
N GLU A 212 -13.04 10.89 -3.10
CA GLU A 212 -12.44 11.74 -4.12
C GLU A 212 -13.50 12.24 -5.11
N GLU A 213 -14.37 11.35 -5.60
CA GLU A 213 -15.46 11.69 -6.51
C GLU A 213 -16.40 12.72 -5.89
N ALA A 214 -16.76 12.56 -4.63
CA ALA A 214 -17.54 13.55 -3.92
C ALA A 214 -16.81 14.89 -3.75
N ALA A 215 -15.50 14.90 -3.48
CA ALA A 215 -14.70 16.12 -3.43
C ALA A 215 -14.62 16.83 -4.80
N GLN A 216 -14.73 16.06 -5.89
CA GLN A 216 -14.80 16.57 -7.27
C GLN A 216 -16.19 17.07 -7.65
N GLN A 217 -17.26 16.56 -7.03
CA GLN A 217 -18.65 16.95 -7.31
C GLN A 217 -19.24 17.95 -6.30
N GLY A 218 -18.55 18.15 -5.17
CA GLY A 218 -18.99 18.94 -4.02
C GLY A 218 -19.07 20.45 -4.25
N THR A 219 -19.26 21.20 -3.16
CA THR A 219 -19.55 22.63 -3.17
C THR A 219 -18.51 23.41 -3.98
N ASN A 220 -18.98 24.14 -4.99
CA ASN A 220 -18.12 25.03 -5.78
C ASN A 220 -17.64 26.20 -4.91
N LEU A 221 -16.33 26.35 -4.80
CA LEU A 221 -15.68 27.50 -4.20
C LEU A 221 -15.56 28.59 -5.26
N TYR A 222 -16.03 29.79 -4.92
CA TYR A 222 -15.90 30.94 -5.80
C TYR A 222 -14.50 31.55 -5.66
N THR A 223 -13.56 31.10 -6.49
CA THR A 223 -12.29 31.83 -6.69
C THR A 223 -12.51 32.88 -7.76
N THR A 224 -12.69 34.13 -7.32
CA THR A 224 -12.81 35.41 -8.06
C THR A 224 -13.72 35.43 -9.31
N TYR A 225 -13.65 34.49 -10.26
CA TYR A 225 -14.55 34.35 -11.42
C TYR A 225 -14.70 32.90 -11.97
N THR A 226 -14.11 31.86 -11.36
CA THR A 226 -14.27 30.46 -11.80
C THR A 226 -14.62 29.58 -10.61
N PRO A 227 -15.74 28.82 -10.66
CA PRO A 227 -16.02 27.83 -9.65
C PRO A 227 -14.98 26.71 -9.74
N ILE A 228 -14.33 26.42 -8.61
CA ILE A 228 -13.47 25.24 -8.46
C ILE A 228 -14.04 24.32 -7.40
N THR A 229 -13.80 23.04 -7.56
CA THR A 229 -14.25 22.00 -6.62
C THR A 229 -13.31 21.97 -5.42
N GLU A 230 -13.75 21.38 -4.30
CA GLU A 230 -12.90 21.21 -3.12
C GLU A 230 -11.66 20.38 -3.42
N TYR A 231 -11.81 19.33 -4.24
CA TYR A 231 -10.68 18.54 -4.76
C TYR A 231 -9.63 19.42 -5.44
N ARG A 232 -10.07 20.27 -6.40
CA ARG A 232 -9.16 21.15 -7.14
C ARG A 232 -8.51 22.17 -6.21
N ALA A 233 -9.26 22.75 -5.29
CA ALA A 233 -8.74 23.69 -4.30
C ALA A 233 -7.67 23.07 -3.38
N ILE A 234 -7.78 21.78 -3.05
CA ILE A 234 -6.76 21.05 -2.28
C ILE A 234 -5.53 20.74 -3.15
N MET A 235 -5.73 20.24 -4.35
CA MET A 235 -4.65 19.80 -5.25
C MET A 235 -3.82 20.97 -5.81
N GLU A 236 -4.39 22.16 -5.94
CA GLU A 236 -3.65 23.37 -6.35
C GLU A 236 -2.79 23.95 -5.21
N ARG A 237 -2.86 23.41 -3.99
CA ARG A 237 -2.05 23.92 -2.88
C ARG A 237 -0.59 23.51 -3.04
N PRO A 238 0.37 24.42 -2.75
CA PRO A 238 1.79 24.12 -2.87
C PRO A 238 2.28 23.07 -1.86
N ASP A 239 1.52 22.85 -0.78
CA ASP A 239 1.82 21.89 0.28
C ASP A 239 1.21 20.50 0.04
N VAL A 240 0.61 20.24 -1.12
CA VAL A 240 0.09 18.91 -1.49
C VAL A 240 0.97 18.31 -2.60
N ALA A 241 1.43 17.07 -2.39
CA ALA A 241 2.18 16.30 -3.38
C ALA A 241 1.25 15.51 -4.30
N GLY A 242 0.11 15.06 -3.79
CA GLY A 242 -0.90 14.37 -4.57
C GLY A 242 -1.99 13.74 -3.72
N TRP A 243 -3.02 13.26 -4.40
CA TRP A 243 -4.13 12.49 -3.85
C TRP A 243 -4.19 11.17 -4.59
N ILE A 244 -4.11 10.05 -3.87
CA ILE A 244 -4.27 8.70 -4.43
C ILE A 244 -5.58 8.14 -3.87
N ALA A 245 -6.56 7.92 -4.74
CA ALA A 245 -7.79 7.25 -4.37
C ALA A 245 -7.98 5.92 -5.10
N SER A 246 -8.67 4.98 -4.46
CA SER A 246 -8.88 3.65 -5.03
C SER A 246 -10.13 2.98 -4.44
N HIS A 247 -10.88 2.24 -5.27
CA HIS A 247 -11.91 1.31 -4.79
C HIS A 247 -11.33 0.22 -3.87
N GLN A 248 -10.02 -0.04 -3.93
CA GLN A 248 -9.34 -1.00 -3.06
C GLN A 248 -9.08 -0.47 -1.65
N PHE A 249 -9.40 0.80 -1.36
CA PHE A 249 -9.24 1.32 -0.01
C PHE A 249 -10.53 1.19 0.80
N ILE A 250 -11.66 0.87 0.15
CA ILE A 250 -12.97 0.71 0.80
C ILE A 250 -12.90 -0.42 1.84
N ASP A 251 -13.46 -0.16 3.01
CA ASP A 251 -13.48 -1.12 4.12
C ASP A 251 -14.42 -2.31 3.84
N GLN A 252 -14.30 -3.37 4.65
CA GLN A 252 -15.14 -4.56 4.48
C GLN A 252 -16.64 -4.26 4.61
N ALA A 253 -17.01 -3.31 5.48
CA ALA A 253 -18.40 -2.95 5.71
C ALA A 253 -18.95 -1.95 4.68
N GLU A 254 -18.11 -1.40 3.80
CA GLU A 254 -18.45 -0.34 2.82
C GLU A 254 -19.15 0.87 3.46
N THR A 255 -18.77 1.19 4.69
CA THR A 255 -19.44 2.24 5.50
C THR A 255 -18.46 3.17 6.19
N ASP A 256 -17.18 2.83 6.26
CA ASP A 256 -16.14 3.62 6.96
C ASP A 256 -15.26 4.37 5.96
N TYR A 257 -15.82 5.47 5.44
CA TYR A 257 -15.13 6.41 4.55
C TYR A 257 -14.00 7.09 5.31
N LYS A 258 -12.77 6.89 4.83
CA LYS A 258 -11.59 7.49 5.46
C LYS A 258 -10.76 8.28 4.47
N MET A 259 -10.15 9.33 4.99
CA MET A 259 -9.05 10.03 4.36
C MET A 259 -7.85 10.00 5.30
N VAL A 260 -6.70 9.67 4.74
CA VAL A 260 -5.40 9.73 5.41
C VAL A 260 -4.61 10.86 4.80
N VAL A 261 -4.21 11.83 5.63
CA VAL A 261 -3.21 12.82 5.25
C VAL A 261 -1.92 12.44 5.92
N THR A 262 -0.88 12.26 5.13
CA THR A 262 0.36 11.67 5.62
C THR A 262 1.57 12.40 5.07
N THR A 263 2.68 12.25 5.79
CA THR A 263 3.99 12.50 5.24
C THR A 263 4.86 11.24 5.29
N PRO A 264 5.31 10.72 4.14
CA PRO A 264 6.09 9.49 4.11
C PRO A 264 7.46 9.61 4.78
N TYR A 265 7.94 10.83 5.04
CA TYR A 265 9.27 11.08 5.57
C TYR A 265 9.27 12.03 6.77
N THR A 266 10.12 11.76 7.76
CA THR A 266 10.49 12.71 8.82
C THR A 266 11.17 13.94 8.24
N SER A 267 11.23 15.07 8.97
CA SER A 267 11.88 16.31 8.53
C SER A 267 13.29 16.09 7.94
N GLU A 268 14.07 15.17 8.51
CA GLU A 268 15.41 14.73 8.10
C GLU A 268 15.45 13.90 6.81
N GLY A 269 14.30 13.49 6.27
CA GLY A 269 14.20 12.67 5.05
C GLY A 269 14.24 11.16 5.30
N LYS A 270 14.16 10.71 6.56
CA LYS A 270 14.05 9.29 6.89
C LYS A 270 12.60 8.83 6.70
N PRO A 271 12.34 7.58 6.29
CA PRO A 271 10.98 7.06 6.17
C PRO A 271 10.26 7.15 7.53
N ALA A 272 9.00 7.57 7.52
CA ALA A 272 8.17 7.60 8.72
C ALA A 272 7.35 6.31 8.89
N TYR A 273 7.07 5.66 7.78
CA TYR A 273 6.55 4.30 7.67
C TYR A 273 7.11 3.70 6.38
N ARG A 274 7.15 2.38 6.28
CA ARG A 274 7.72 1.68 5.12
C ARG A 274 7.09 0.32 4.93
N LEU A 275 7.14 -0.17 3.69
CA LEU A 275 6.85 -1.54 3.34
C LEU A 275 8.06 -2.42 3.65
N ILE A 276 7.91 -3.38 4.55
CA ILE A 276 8.84 -4.50 4.68
C ILE A 276 8.42 -5.54 3.64
N GLN A 277 9.31 -5.94 2.72
CA GLN A 277 8.95 -6.81 1.61
C GLN A 277 9.92 -7.98 1.47
N GLY A 278 9.38 -9.21 1.45
CA GLY A 278 10.15 -10.41 1.13
C GLY A 278 10.10 -10.73 -0.36
N PHE A 279 8.90 -11.09 -0.83
CA PHE A 279 8.61 -11.41 -2.24
C PHE A 279 7.91 -10.24 -2.93
N ASP A 280 8.48 -9.79 -4.04
CA ASP A 280 7.84 -8.82 -4.94
C ASP A 280 7.23 -9.52 -6.14
N PHE A 281 5.94 -9.86 -6.05
CA PHE A 281 5.16 -10.62 -7.06
C PHE A 281 6.01 -11.65 -7.81
N ARG A 282 6.56 -12.57 -7.04
CA ARG A 282 7.54 -13.54 -7.50
C ARG A 282 6.85 -14.74 -8.10
N MET A 283 7.20 -15.04 -9.35
CA MET A 283 6.74 -16.22 -10.04
C MET A 283 7.55 -17.46 -9.62
N ILE A 284 6.84 -18.53 -9.26
CA ILE A 284 7.40 -19.84 -8.90
C ILE A 284 6.73 -20.90 -9.80
N PRO A 285 7.47 -21.53 -10.74
CA PRO A 285 6.95 -22.63 -11.52
C PRO A 285 6.54 -23.79 -10.59
N LEU A 286 5.31 -24.28 -10.71
CA LEU A 286 4.88 -25.46 -9.97
C LEU A 286 5.34 -26.70 -10.75
N TYR A 287 5.99 -27.65 -10.07
CA TYR A 287 6.44 -28.90 -10.68
C TYR A 287 5.23 -29.66 -11.24
N GLY A 288 5.17 -29.81 -12.56
CA GLY A 288 4.05 -30.48 -13.22
C GLY A 288 3.86 -30.16 -14.69
N GLY A 289 4.93 -29.76 -15.41
CA GLY A 289 4.87 -29.48 -16.84
C GLY A 289 4.16 -30.61 -17.60
N ALA A 290 2.96 -30.32 -18.10
CA ALA A 290 2.12 -31.24 -18.87
C ALA A 290 1.97 -32.67 -18.30
N LEU A 291 1.88 -32.85 -16.97
CA LEU A 291 1.72 -34.20 -16.38
C LEU A 291 0.30 -34.77 -16.45
N ASN A 292 -0.68 -33.96 -16.84
CA ASN A 292 -2.01 -34.42 -17.21
C ASN A 292 -2.26 -33.99 -18.66
N GLY A 293 -2.98 -34.78 -19.45
CA GLY A 293 -3.24 -34.57 -20.89
C GLY A 293 -3.95 -33.26 -21.31
N ALA A 294 -3.86 -32.19 -20.53
CA ALA A 294 -4.45 -30.88 -20.72
C ALA A 294 -3.53 -29.81 -21.35
N LEU A 295 -2.23 -30.08 -21.57
CA LEU A 295 -1.30 -29.15 -22.24
C LEU A 295 -1.23 -27.74 -21.59
N GLN A 296 -0.96 -27.67 -20.28
CA GLN A 296 -0.90 -26.42 -19.52
C GLN A 296 0.35 -26.37 -18.61
N TYR A 297 0.76 -25.14 -18.28
CA TYR A 297 1.77 -24.81 -17.28
C TYR A 297 1.08 -24.17 -16.08
N GLU A 298 1.37 -24.67 -14.88
CA GLU A 298 0.90 -24.07 -13.64
C GLU A 298 2.04 -23.31 -12.96
N VAL A 299 1.72 -22.11 -12.49
CA VAL A 299 2.70 -21.20 -11.90
C VAL A 299 2.06 -20.55 -10.69
N ALA A 300 2.74 -20.57 -9.55
CA ALA A 300 2.35 -19.77 -8.40
C ALA A 300 2.97 -18.37 -8.52
N VAL A 301 2.23 -17.34 -8.12
CA VAL A 301 2.75 -15.99 -7.96
C VAL A 301 2.52 -15.58 -6.52
N ILE A 302 3.58 -15.15 -5.86
CA ILE A 302 3.57 -14.85 -4.43
C ILE A 302 4.05 -13.41 -4.19
N TRP A 303 3.31 -12.70 -3.36
CA TRP A 303 3.75 -11.45 -2.75
C TRP A 303 3.88 -11.65 -1.24
N SER A 304 4.90 -11.04 -0.63
CA SER A 304 4.96 -11.01 0.82
C SER A 304 5.48 -9.69 1.36
N GLY A 305 4.81 -9.20 2.39
CA GLY A 305 5.20 -7.96 3.04
C GLY A 305 4.28 -7.56 4.18
N ALA A 306 4.66 -6.47 4.83
CA ALA A 306 3.86 -5.82 5.87
C ALA A 306 4.19 -4.32 5.92
N LEU A 307 3.20 -3.52 6.31
CA LEU A 307 3.42 -2.11 6.57
C LEU A 307 3.97 -1.92 7.99
N GLU A 308 5.12 -1.25 8.09
CA GLU A 308 5.74 -0.91 9.37
C GLU A 308 5.65 0.61 9.59
N PHE A 309 5.01 1.00 10.70
CA PHE A 309 5.02 2.37 11.18
C PHE A 309 6.19 2.59 12.13
N LEU A 310 7.16 3.40 11.70
CA LEU A 310 8.25 3.87 12.58
C LEU A 310 7.75 5.04 13.45
N PHE A 311 6.84 5.83 12.90
CA PHE A 311 6.13 6.92 13.59
C PHE A 311 4.66 6.94 13.14
N THR A 312 3.77 6.43 13.98
CA THR A 312 2.31 6.39 13.71
C THR A 312 1.73 7.79 13.46
N ASP A 313 2.25 8.81 14.16
CA ASP A 313 1.82 10.19 14.02
C ASP A 313 2.11 10.82 12.65
N ALA A 314 2.91 10.16 11.80
CA ALA A 314 3.18 10.64 10.45
C ALA A 314 2.01 10.44 9.48
N ALA A 315 1.03 9.63 9.84
CA ALA A 315 -0.23 9.45 9.13
C ALA A 315 -1.39 9.89 10.03
N GLN A 316 -2.18 10.86 9.58
CA GLN A 316 -3.37 11.35 10.27
C GLN A 316 -4.59 10.82 9.54
N VAL A 317 -5.35 9.98 10.24
CA VAL A 317 -6.51 9.28 9.70
C VAL A 317 -7.78 9.96 10.21
N THR A 318 -8.72 10.25 9.34
CA THR A 318 -10.04 10.74 9.76
C THR A 318 -10.79 9.67 10.53
N GLY A 319 -11.38 10.03 11.67
CA GLY A 319 -12.23 9.16 12.45
C GLY A 319 -12.60 9.76 13.79
N THR A 320 -13.36 9.02 14.59
CA THR A 320 -13.72 9.43 15.95
C THR A 320 -12.44 9.66 16.75
N LEU A 321 -12.32 10.84 17.33
CA LEU A 321 -11.13 11.25 18.08
C LEU A 321 -11.06 10.43 19.38
N THR A 322 -10.25 9.37 19.39
CA THR A 322 -10.01 8.62 20.63
C THR A 322 -9.09 9.46 21.50
N LEU A 323 -9.65 10.22 22.45
CA LEU A 323 -8.87 10.92 23.47
C LEU A 323 -8.20 9.86 24.36
N ILE A 324 -6.88 9.71 24.24
CA ILE A 324 -6.04 8.97 25.21
C ILE A 324 -5.58 9.94 26.30
#